data_AF-A0A821K2B4-F1
#
_entry.id   AF-A0A821K2B4-F1
#
_cell.length_a   1.000
_cell.length_b   1.000
_cell.length_c   1.000
_cell.angle_alpha   90.00
_cell.angle_beta   90.00
_cell.angle_gamma   90.00
#
_symmetry.space_group_name_H-M   'P 1'
#
loop_
_entity.id
_entity.type
_entity.pdbx_description
1 polymer ?
#
loop_
_entity_poly.entity_id
_entity_poly.type
_entity_poly.pdbx_seq_one_letter_code
_entity_poly.pdbx_strand_id
1 'polypeptide(L)'
;PRFPKTLVANIGKFKKYNLDALFVLTHAPGQSAYNIVERRMAPLSHDLAGLILPHDHFGSHLNESGGTTNVELEKLNFRKAGQILVETWNQSIIDGFPCVAEYINPPATSEDERRQIDIKIVMDEILQQ
;
A
#
# COMPACT_ATOMS: atom_id res chain seq x y z
N PRO A 1 -20.70 14.16 -4.67
CA PRO A 1 -19.61 13.22 -4.29
C PRO A 1 -18.75 13.85 -3.19
N ARG A 2 -18.54 13.16 -2.08
CA ARG A 2 -17.97 13.74 -0.85
C ARG A 2 -16.47 14.06 -0.91
N PHE A 3 -15.79 13.66 -1.99
CA PHE A 3 -14.33 13.74 -2.14
C PHE A 3 -13.96 14.59 -3.37
N PRO A 4 -13.41 15.81 -3.19
CA PRO A 4 -13.02 16.70 -4.28
C PRO A 4 -12.01 16.08 -5.25
N LYS A 5 -11.04 15.30 -4.75
CA LYS A 5 -10.03 14.61 -5.58
C LYS A 5 -10.67 13.66 -6.60
N THR A 6 -11.69 12.90 -6.18
CA THR A 6 -12.43 11.99 -7.07
C THR A 6 -13.24 12.75 -8.12
N LEU A 7 -13.83 13.89 -7.77
CA LEU A 7 -14.57 14.74 -8.72
C LEU A 7 -13.65 15.28 -9.82
N VAL A 8 -12.52 15.86 -9.46
CA VAL A 8 -11.55 16.42 -10.43
C VAL A 8 -11.06 15.34 -11.39
N ALA A 9 -10.70 14.17 -10.88
CA ALA A 9 -10.26 13.05 -11.71
C ALA A 9 -11.35 12.58 -12.69
N ASN A 10 -12.60 12.50 -12.23
CA ASN A 10 -13.72 12.08 -13.07
C ASN A 10 -14.10 13.13 -14.13
N ILE A 11 -14.04 14.42 -13.80
CA ILE A 11 -14.22 15.52 -14.77
C ILE A 11 -13.14 15.45 -15.85
N GLY A 12 -11.89 15.21 -15.47
CA GLY A 12 -10.78 15.04 -16.41
C GLY A 12 -11.04 13.89 -17.39
N LYS A 13 -11.51 12.74 -16.89
CA LYS A 13 -11.87 11.58 -17.73
C LYS A 13 -13.06 11.88 -18.65
N PHE A 14 -14.11 12.50 -18.11
CA PHE A 14 -15.30 12.86 -18.89
C PHE A 14 -14.94 13.70 -20.12
N LYS A 15 -14.11 14.73 -19.94
CA LYS A 15 -13.62 15.57 -21.04
C LYS A 15 -12.69 14.81 -21.98
N LYS A 16 -11.73 14.05 -21.44
CA LYS A 16 -10.72 13.33 -22.24
C LYS A 16 -11.35 12.32 -23.20
N TYR A 17 -12.41 11.64 -22.77
CA TYR A 17 -13.09 10.61 -23.57
C TYR A 17 -14.37 11.10 -24.27
N ASN A 18 -14.69 12.39 -24.16
CA ASN A 18 -15.88 13.01 -24.75
C ASN A 18 -17.17 12.21 -24.49
N LEU A 19 -17.45 11.93 -23.21
CA LEU A 19 -18.60 11.12 -22.81
C LEU A 19 -19.88 11.97 -22.78
N ASP A 20 -21.03 11.37 -23.08
CA ASP A 20 -22.33 12.03 -22.97
C ASP A 20 -22.83 12.06 -21.50
N ALA A 21 -22.47 11.05 -20.72
CA ALA A 21 -22.78 10.97 -19.29
C ALA A 21 -21.74 10.14 -18.52
N LEU A 22 -21.52 10.49 -17.24
CA LEU A 22 -20.68 9.71 -16.32
C LEU A 22 -21.40 9.57 -14.97
N PHE A 23 -21.75 8.33 -14.62
CA PHE A 23 -22.36 8.00 -13.35
C PHE A 23 -21.33 7.37 -12.41
N VAL A 24 -21.13 7.96 -11.24
CA VAL A 24 -20.19 7.47 -10.22
C VAL A 24 -21.00 7.07 -9.00
N LEU A 25 -21.12 5.76 -8.81
CA LEU A 25 -21.79 5.16 -7.65
C LEU A 25 -20.73 4.85 -6.59
N THR A 26 -20.79 5.54 -5.45
CA THR A 26 -19.96 5.22 -4.28
C THR A 26 -20.85 4.65 -3.20
N HIS A 27 -20.42 3.55 -2.58
CA HIS A 27 -21.08 3.03 -1.38
C HIS A 27 -21.12 4.11 -0.27
N ALA A 28 -22.22 4.16 0.48
CA ALA A 28 -22.34 5.07 1.61
C ALA A 28 -21.27 4.75 2.69
N PRO A 29 -20.88 5.70 3.54
CA PRO A 29 -20.01 5.42 4.69
C PRO A 29 -20.57 4.26 5.53
N GLY A 30 -19.70 3.35 5.98
CA GLY A 30 -20.10 2.13 6.69
C GLY A 30 -20.60 0.99 5.79
N GLN A 31 -20.71 1.23 4.48
CA GLN A 31 -21.02 0.19 3.48
C GLN A 31 -19.75 -0.28 2.74
N SER A 32 -18.55 0.07 3.22
CA SER A 32 -17.28 -0.39 2.64
C SER A 32 -17.14 -1.91 2.69
N ALA A 33 -17.73 -2.56 3.70
CA ALA A 33 -17.88 -4.02 3.76
C ALA A 33 -18.66 -4.63 2.56
N TYR A 34 -19.44 -3.83 1.82
CA TYR A 34 -20.12 -4.27 0.60
C TYR A 34 -19.32 -3.98 -0.68
N ASN A 35 -18.19 -3.28 -0.57
CA ASN A 35 -17.26 -3.12 -1.68
C ASN A 35 -16.76 -4.51 -2.10
N ILE A 36 -17.02 -4.86 -3.36
CA ILE A 36 -16.67 -6.17 -3.92
C ILE A 36 -15.16 -6.37 -3.87
N VAL A 37 -14.37 -5.31 -4.07
CA VAL A 37 -12.91 -5.39 -4.01
C VAL A 37 -12.44 -5.72 -2.59
N GLU A 38 -12.93 -4.98 -1.58
CA GLU A 38 -12.56 -5.21 -0.18
C GLU A 38 -12.95 -6.63 0.28
N ARG A 39 -14.15 -7.11 -0.09
CA ARG A 39 -14.57 -8.48 0.24
C ARG A 39 -13.71 -9.55 -0.41
N ARG A 40 -13.32 -9.34 -1.68
CA ARG A 40 -12.45 -10.29 -2.39
C ARG A 40 -11.02 -10.28 -1.87
N MET A 41 -10.56 -9.16 -1.30
CA MET A 41 -9.24 -9.05 -0.67
C MET A 41 -9.23 -9.43 0.82
N ALA A 42 -10.40 -9.60 1.45
CA ALA A 42 -10.52 -9.93 2.88
C ALA A 42 -9.69 -11.16 3.31
N PRO A 43 -9.57 -12.25 2.51
CA PRO A 43 -8.72 -13.38 2.86
C PRO A 43 -7.24 -12.99 3.05
N LEU A 44 -6.70 -12.11 2.19
CA LEU A 44 -5.30 -11.67 2.31
C LEU A 44 -5.05 -10.90 3.60
N SER A 45 -5.99 -10.05 4.02
CA SER A 45 -5.90 -9.32 5.28
C SER A 45 -6.08 -10.24 6.48
N HIS A 46 -6.93 -11.26 6.35
CA HIS A 46 -7.14 -12.27 7.38
C HIS A 46 -5.86 -13.10 7.62
N ASP A 47 -5.17 -13.52 6.55
CA ASP A 47 -3.94 -14.32 6.66
C ASP A 47 -2.79 -13.54 7.33
N LEU A 48 -2.85 -12.21 7.29
CA LEU A 48 -1.92 -11.33 8.00
C LEU A 48 -2.40 -10.93 9.40
N ALA A 49 -3.65 -11.20 9.75
CA ALA A 49 -4.20 -10.79 11.03
C ALA A 49 -3.52 -11.58 12.17
N GLY A 50 -2.79 -10.86 13.03
CA GLY A 50 -2.04 -11.46 14.13
C GLY A 50 -0.67 -12.01 13.73
N LEU A 51 -0.25 -11.87 12.46
CA LEU A 51 1.11 -12.20 12.04
C LEU A 51 2.10 -11.21 12.67
N ILE A 52 3.06 -11.72 13.44
CA ILE A 52 4.15 -10.93 14.02
C ILE A 52 5.40 -11.17 13.18
N LEU A 53 5.87 -10.13 12.50
CA LEU A 53 7.11 -10.17 11.73
C LEU A 53 8.28 -9.70 12.60
N PRO A 54 9.29 -10.54 12.85
CA PRO A 54 10.47 -10.12 13.59
C PRO A 54 11.25 -9.07 12.79
N HIS A 55 11.52 -7.92 13.40
CA HIS A 55 12.29 -6.84 12.79
C HIS A 55 13.80 -7.14 12.74
N ASP A 56 14.28 -8.12 13.50
CA ASP A 56 15.68 -8.43 13.77
C ASP A 56 16.01 -9.91 13.53
N HIS A 57 15.38 -10.53 12.53
CA HIS A 57 15.53 -11.96 12.22
C HIS A 57 17.00 -12.44 12.12
N PHE A 58 17.90 -11.60 11.61
CA PHE A 58 19.35 -11.86 11.49
C PHE A 58 20.20 -11.14 12.54
N GLY A 59 19.56 -10.51 13.53
CA GLY A 59 20.17 -9.70 14.57
C GLY A 59 19.68 -8.25 14.56
N SER A 60 19.93 -7.57 15.68
CA SER A 60 19.57 -6.16 15.84
C SER A 60 20.43 -5.27 14.95
N HIS A 61 19.76 -4.42 14.19
CA HIS A 61 20.34 -3.37 13.36
C HIS A 61 20.05 -1.97 13.92
N LEU A 62 19.47 -1.90 15.12
CA LEU A 62 19.03 -0.67 15.78
C LEU A 62 19.87 -0.39 17.02
N ASN A 63 20.13 0.89 17.29
CA ASN A 63 20.66 1.35 18.58
C ASN A 63 19.55 1.48 19.64
N GLU A 64 19.92 1.86 20.86
CA GLU A 64 18.99 2.08 21.98
C GLU A 64 17.94 3.16 21.70
N SER A 65 18.23 4.10 20.80
CA SER A 65 17.32 5.15 20.35
C SER A 65 16.44 4.74 19.16
N GLY A 66 16.55 3.50 18.68
CA GLY A 66 15.82 2.99 17.51
C GLY A 66 16.34 3.48 16.16
N GLY A 67 17.53 4.06 16.10
CA GLY A 67 18.19 4.47 14.86
C GLY A 67 18.98 3.31 14.24
N THR A 68 18.94 3.21 12.91
CA THR A 68 19.71 2.22 12.15
C THR A 68 21.21 2.39 12.37
N THR A 69 21.88 1.34 12.84
CA THR A 69 23.33 1.25 12.95
C THR A 69 23.96 0.49 11.79
N ASN A 70 23.22 -0.43 11.18
CA ASN A 70 23.68 -1.24 10.05
C ASN A 70 22.61 -1.32 8.96
N VAL A 71 22.79 -0.54 7.90
CA VAL A 71 21.86 -0.42 6.77
C VAL A 71 21.76 -1.72 5.97
N GLU A 72 22.85 -2.45 5.80
CA GLU A 72 22.83 -3.71 5.05
C GLU A 72 22.04 -4.79 5.81
N LEU A 73 22.23 -4.84 7.13
CA LEU A 73 21.49 -5.75 8.01
C LEU A 73 20.01 -5.37 8.11
N GLU A 74 19.68 -4.08 8.15
CA GLU A 74 18.30 -3.58 8.06
C GLU A 74 17.63 -4.07 6.77
N LYS A 75 18.28 -3.87 5.61
CA LYS A 75 17.75 -4.32 4.31
C LYS A 75 17.56 -5.84 4.27
N LEU A 76 18.47 -6.60 4.87
CA LEU A 76 18.38 -8.05 4.95
C LEU A 76 17.20 -8.51 5.82
N ASN A 77 17.03 -7.89 7.00
CA ASN A 77 15.90 -8.15 7.90
C ASN A 77 14.56 -7.78 7.23
N PHE A 78 14.50 -6.61 6.58
CA PHE A 78 13.31 -6.15 5.85
C PHE A 78 12.95 -7.10 4.70
N ARG A 79 13.94 -7.56 3.94
CA ARG A 79 13.76 -8.57 2.90
C ARG A 79 13.15 -9.85 3.47
N LYS A 80 13.59 -10.32 4.64
CA LYS A 80 13.04 -11.52 5.26
C LYS A 80 11.59 -11.33 5.70
N ALA A 81 11.23 -10.17 6.25
CA ALA A 81 9.83 -9.83 6.54
C ALA A 81 8.98 -9.89 5.26
N GLY A 82 9.48 -9.33 4.15
CA GLY A 82 8.83 -9.42 2.84
C GLY A 82 8.69 -10.86 2.31
N GLN A 83 9.71 -11.71 2.51
CA GLN A 83 9.63 -13.13 2.15
C GLN A 83 8.56 -13.88 2.95
N ILE A 84 8.43 -13.61 4.25
CA ILE A 84 7.38 -14.22 5.08
C ILE A 84 6.00 -13.81 4.57
N LEU A 85 5.79 -12.55 4.18
CA LEU A 85 4.52 -12.10 3.58
C LEU A 85 4.20 -12.86 2.28
N VAL A 86 5.21 -13.02 1.43
CA VAL A 86 5.09 -13.77 0.16
C VAL A 86 4.73 -15.22 0.41
N GLU A 87 5.42 -15.89 1.34
CA GLU A 87 5.14 -17.26 1.74
C GLU A 87 3.71 -17.42 2.26
N THR A 88 3.25 -16.50 3.11
CA THR A 88 1.89 -16.48 3.66
C THR A 88 0.85 -16.34 2.54
N TRP A 89 0.98 -15.34 1.67
CA TRP A 89 0.00 -15.11 0.61
C TRP A 89 -0.01 -16.19 -0.47
N ASN A 90 1.13 -16.80 -0.78
CA ASN A 90 1.20 -17.91 -1.76
C ASN A 90 0.44 -19.17 -1.30
N GLN A 91 0.04 -19.25 -0.03
CA GLN A 91 -0.82 -20.32 0.49
C GLN A 91 -2.32 -20.05 0.29
N SER A 92 -2.68 -18.80 -0.04
CA SER A 92 -4.07 -18.36 -0.16
C SER A 92 -4.66 -18.65 -1.53
N ILE A 93 -5.94 -19.02 -1.58
CA ILE A 93 -6.72 -19.18 -2.80
C ILE A 93 -7.85 -18.15 -2.78
N ILE A 94 -7.95 -17.33 -3.82
CA ILE A 94 -8.97 -16.28 -3.95
C ILE A 94 -9.81 -16.59 -5.18
N ASP A 95 -11.12 -16.77 -4.98
CA ASP A 95 -12.09 -17.11 -6.04
C ASP A 95 -11.72 -18.34 -6.88
N GLY A 96 -11.05 -19.32 -6.26
CA GLY A 96 -10.58 -20.53 -6.94
C GLY A 96 -9.27 -20.38 -7.70
N PHE A 97 -8.63 -19.20 -7.64
CA PHE A 97 -7.31 -18.97 -8.23
C PHE A 97 -6.25 -18.88 -7.13
N PRO A 98 -5.10 -19.57 -7.27
CA PRO A 98 -4.00 -19.43 -6.33
C PRO A 98 -3.45 -18.01 -6.36
N CYS A 99 -3.17 -17.46 -5.19
CA CYS A 99 -2.46 -16.20 -5.08
C CYS A 99 -0.99 -16.41 -5.47
N VAL A 100 -0.41 -15.45 -6.19
CA VAL A 100 0.99 -15.43 -6.58
C VAL A 100 1.59 -14.12 -6.09
N ALA A 101 2.52 -14.24 -5.16
CA ALA A 101 3.27 -13.15 -4.56
C ALA A 101 4.77 -13.39 -4.76
N GLU A 102 5.51 -12.30 -4.96
CA GLU A 102 6.97 -12.30 -5.04
C GLU A 102 7.51 -11.08 -4.32
N TYR A 103 8.64 -11.24 -3.64
CA TYR A 103 9.37 -10.12 -3.05
C TYR A 103 10.24 -9.48 -4.12
N ILE A 104 10.01 -8.20 -4.39
CA ILE A 104 10.80 -7.42 -5.35
C ILE A 104 11.71 -6.48 -4.56
N ASN A 105 13.01 -6.52 -4.85
CA ASN A 105 13.95 -5.58 -4.27
C ASN A 105 13.55 -4.15 -4.66
N PRO A 106 13.47 -3.21 -3.70
CA PRO A 106 13.16 -1.82 -4.02
C PRO A 106 14.23 -1.25 -4.96
N PRO A 107 13.85 -0.48 -5.99
CA PRO A 107 14.82 0.17 -6.85
C PRO A 107 15.63 1.19 -6.05
N ALA A 108 16.91 1.35 -6.39
CA ALA A 108 17.87 2.20 -5.66
C ALA A 108 17.41 3.66 -5.47
N THR A 109 16.52 4.16 -6.32
CA THR A 109 15.93 5.51 -6.30
C THR A 109 14.79 5.71 -5.29
N SER A 110 14.28 4.65 -4.66
CA SER A 110 12.98 4.70 -3.97
C SER A 110 12.97 5.11 -2.50
N GLU A 111 14.13 5.19 -1.82
CA GLU A 111 14.18 5.55 -0.38
C GLU A 111 14.10 7.08 -0.15
N ASP A 112 14.67 7.90 -1.05
CA ASP A 112 14.72 9.36 -0.88
C ASP A 112 13.66 10.12 -1.71
N GLU A 113 13.33 9.69 -2.92
CA GLU A 113 12.41 10.44 -3.78
C GLU A 113 10.96 10.38 -3.28
N ARG A 114 10.49 9.23 -2.76
CA ARG A 114 9.08 9.09 -2.32
C ARG A 114 8.76 9.93 -1.09
N ARG A 115 9.66 9.94 -0.09
CA ARG A 115 9.52 10.83 1.08
C ARG A 115 9.57 12.29 0.68
N GLN A 116 10.44 12.69 -0.24
CA GLN A 116 10.51 14.08 -0.71
C GLN A 116 9.27 14.48 -1.50
N ILE A 117 8.71 13.60 -2.32
CA ILE A 117 7.48 13.86 -3.09
C ILE A 117 6.29 14.06 -2.14
N ASP A 118 6.11 13.19 -1.13
CA ASP A 118 5.01 13.30 -0.18
C ASP A 118 5.12 14.58 0.68
N ILE A 119 6.31 14.93 1.15
CA ILE A 119 6.53 16.18 1.92
C ILE A 119 6.28 17.40 1.05
N LYS A 120 6.76 17.41 -0.20
CA LYS A 120 6.59 18.55 -1.10
C LYS A 120 5.13 18.77 -1.48
N ILE A 121 4.39 17.71 -1.75
CA ILE A 121 2.94 17.78 -2.03
C ILE A 121 2.18 18.33 -0.81
N VAL A 122 2.49 17.87 0.40
CA VAL A 122 1.85 18.34 1.64
C VAL A 122 2.20 19.81 1.91
N MET A 123 3.46 20.22 1.71
CA MET A 123 3.89 21.61 1.91
C MET A 123 3.28 22.55 0.87
N ASP A 124 3.19 22.14 -0.40
CA ASP A 124 2.55 22.94 -1.45
C ASP A 124 1.03 23.08 -1.20
N GLU A 125 0.36 22.04 -0.68
CA GLU A 125 -1.06 22.12 -0.27
C GLU A 125 -1.29 23.04 0.96
N ILE A 126 -0.33 23.10 1.90
CA ILE A 126 -0.39 23.99 3.09
C ILE A 126 -0.11 25.45 2.73
N LEU A 127 0.86 25.69 1.84
CA LEU A 127 1.27 27.05 1.43
C LEU A 127 0.29 27.73 0.47
N GLN A 128 -0.68 26.99 -0.08
CA GLN A 128 -1.72 27.50 -0.98
C GLN A 128 -3.06 27.79 -0.28
N GLN A 129 -3.13 27.71 1.07
CA GLN A 129 -4.23 28.23 1.89
C GLN A 129 -3.90 29.61 2.44
#